data_AF-A0A315WKL1-F1
#
_entry.id   AF-A0A315WKL1-F1
#
_cell.length_a   1.000
_cell.length_b   1.000
_cell.length_c   1.000
_cell.angle_alpha   90.00
_cell.angle_beta   90.00
_cell.angle_gamma   90.00
#
_symmetry.space_group_name_H-M   'P 1'
#
loop_
_entity.id
_entity.type
_entity.pdbx_description
1 polymer ?
#
loop_
_entity_poly.entity_id
_entity_poly.type
_entity_poly.pdbx_seq_one_letter_code
_entity_poly.pdbx_strand_id
1 'polypeptide(L)'
;MAQKCRTFSASRHLSSGRRVVYSRRSSLAMLTLASKLKKDDGGKTGRASGASDSTHRVSIRDRLLTKEVAELEANLPSTCKASFPDENKLHHFQLAVSPDEGYYQSGRFQFEIDVPEAYNMVPPKVRCLTRIWHPNITENGEICLSLLREHSIDGTGWAPTRTLKDLLNFDDPLNIDAAEHHLRDK
;
A
#
# COMPACT_ATOMS: atom_id res chain seq x y z
N MET A 1 -17.09 -41.30 13.02
CA MET A 1 -17.27 -41.06 14.46
C MET A 1 -16.23 -40.05 14.92
N ALA A 2 -16.67 -39.08 15.71
CA ALA A 2 -16.07 -37.77 16.03
C ALA A 2 -14.60 -37.75 16.47
N GLN A 3 -13.92 -36.62 16.23
CA GLN A 3 -13.07 -36.04 17.28
C GLN A 3 -12.96 -34.50 17.25
N LYS A 4 -13.76 -33.89 18.13
CA LYS A 4 -13.49 -32.76 19.04
C LYS A 4 -13.12 -31.38 18.47
N CYS A 5 -14.15 -30.53 18.47
CA CYS A 5 -14.07 -29.12 18.83
C CYS A 5 -13.14 -28.88 20.03
N ARG A 6 -12.24 -27.91 19.90
CA ARG A 6 -11.70 -27.14 21.02
C ARG A 6 -11.96 -25.67 20.77
N THR A 7 -12.97 -25.17 21.46
CA THR A 7 -13.10 -23.77 21.82
C THR A 7 -11.92 -23.40 22.71
N PHE A 8 -11.14 -22.40 22.32
CA PHE A 8 -10.20 -21.75 23.23
C PHE A 8 -10.64 -20.30 23.42
N SER A 9 -11.10 -20.04 24.65
CA SER A 9 -11.28 -18.72 25.23
C SER A 9 -9.94 -17.99 25.24
N ALA A 10 -9.88 -16.78 24.70
CA ALA A 10 -8.74 -15.89 24.86
C ALA A 10 -9.13 -14.78 25.83
N SER A 11 -8.68 -15.01 27.06
CA SER A 11 -8.70 -14.10 28.20
C SER A 11 -8.03 -12.76 27.89
N ARG A 12 -8.53 -11.69 28.50
CA ARG A 12 -7.88 -10.38 28.52
C ARG A 12 -6.48 -10.52 29.12
N HIS A 13 -5.46 -10.14 28.38
CA HIS A 13 -4.15 -9.80 28.93
C HIS A 13 -3.70 -8.44 28.39
N LEU A 14 -3.73 -7.48 29.29
CA LEU A 14 -3.10 -6.17 29.18
C LEU A 14 -1.60 -6.38 29.43
N SER A 15 -0.73 -6.16 28.44
CA SER A 15 0.63 -5.62 28.61
C SER A 15 1.53 -5.95 27.41
N SER A 16 1.98 -4.89 26.75
CA SER A 16 3.30 -4.73 26.12
C SER A 16 3.12 -3.69 25.01
N GLY A 17 3.31 -2.42 25.38
CA GLY A 17 3.48 -1.36 24.40
C GLY A 17 4.68 -1.69 23.51
N ARG A 18 4.42 -2.30 22.36
CA ARG A 18 5.38 -2.36 21.26
C ARG A 18 5.58 -0.92 20.82
N ARG A 19 6.69 -0.35 21.23
CA ARG A 19 7.20 0.91 20.68
C ARG A 19 7.43 0.62 19.19
N VAL A 20 6.50 1.06 18.35
CA VAL A 20 6.58 0.95 16.89
C VAL A 20 7.87 1.67 16.50
N VAL A 21 8.89 0.90 16.12
CA VAL A 21 10.15 1.45 15.63
C VAL A 21 9.87 1.93 14.22
N TYR A 22 9.40 3.18 14.09
CA TYR A 22 9.39 3.86 12.81
C TYR A 22 10.82 3.79 12.26
N SER A 23 10.96 3.23 11.05
CA SER A 23 12.20 3.33 10.28
C SER A 23 12.60 4.81 10.28
N ARG A 24 13.78 5.14 10.86
CA ARG A 24 14.22 6.53 11.08
C ARG A 24 14.25 7.40 9.80
N ARG A 25 14.18 6.77 8.62
CA ARG A 25 14.09 7.45 7.31
C ARG A 25 12.64 7.75 6.90
N SER A 26 11.69 6.85 7.16
CA SER A 26 10.27 7.03 6.80
C SER A 26 9.59 8.13 7.62
N SER A 27 9.98 8.28 8.89
CA SER A 27 9.43 9.32 9.77
C SER A 27 9.66 10.74 9.24
N LEU A 28 10.73 10.98 8.48
CA LEU A 28 11.06 12.32 7.97
C LEU A 28 10.10 12.75 6.85
N ALA A 29 9.73 11.83 5.93
CA ALA A 29 8.78 12.10 4.85
C ALA A 29 7.40 12.50 5.37
N MET A 30 6.88 11.74 6.34
CA MET A 30 5.60 12.01 6.97
C MET A 30 5.59 13.34 7.73
N LEU A 31 6.67 13.63 8.47
CA LEU A 31 6.82 14.90 9.19
C LEU A 31 6.90 16.09 8.23
N THR A 32 7.59 15.96 7.10
CA THR A 32 7.76 17.03 6.11
C THR A 32 6.43 17.40 5.45
N LEU A 33 5.64 16.41 5.02
CA LEU A 33 4.36 16.67 4.33
C LEU A 33 3.25 17.10 5.30
N ALA A 34 3.16 16.50 6.49
CA ALA A 34 2.24 16.94 7.54
C ALA A 34 2.52 18.38 8.00
N SER A 35 3.79 18.79 8.03
CA SER A 35 4.17 20.17 8.35
C SER A 35 3.79 21.14 7.25
N LYS A 36 3.88 20.74 5.96
CA LYS A 36 3.40 21.54 4.83
C LYS A 36 1.87 21.71 4.87
N LEU A 37 1.12 20.65 5.22
CA LEU A 37 -0.34 20.70 5.35
C LEU A 37 -0.82 21.67 6.43
N LYS A 38 -0.19 21.66 7.61
CA LYS A 38 -0.55 22.56 8.71
C LYS A 38 -0.26 24.03 8.41
N LYS A 39 0.67 24.32 7.49
CA LYS A 39 1.03 25.69 7.10
C LYS A 39 -0.01 26.31 6.15
N ASP A 40 -0.78 25.49 5.44
CA ASP A 40 -1.84 25.92 4.51
C ASP A 40 -3.18 26.22 5.22
N ASP A 41 -3.46 25.56 6.35
CA ASP A 41 -4.68 25.77 7.15
C ASP A 41 -4.70 27.13 7.89
N GLY A 42 -3.54 27.79 8.00
CA GLY A 42 -3.37 29.11 8.61
C GLY A 42 -3.72 30.25 7.64
N GLY A 43 -5.01 30.46 7.37
CA GLY A 43 -5.51 31.55 6.52
C GLY A 43 -5.03 32.93 6.97
N LYS A 44 -4.11 33.54 6.19
CA LYS A 44 -3.79 34.97 6.27
C LYS A 44 -4.67 35.75 5.30
N THR A 45 -5.47 36.66 5.86
CA THR A 45 -6.09 37.79 5.16
C THR A 45 -5.00 38.79 4.73
N GLY A 46 -4.96 39.18 3.45
CA GLY A 46 -4.07 40.25 2.99
C GLY A 46 -3.82 40.26 1.48
N ARG A 47 -4.08 41.40 0.83
CA ARG A 47 -3.99 41.66 -0.62
C ARG A 47 -2.55 41.71 -1.18
N ALA A 48 -2.47 41.31 -2.46
CA ALA A 48 -1.62 41.80 -3.57
C ALA A 48 -0.09 41.59 -3.55
N SER A 49 0.43 40.82 -4.51
CA SER A 49 1.21 41.29 -5.70
C SER A 49 1.88 40.10 -6.41
N GLY A 50 2.04 40.19 -7.73
CA GLY A 50 2.40 39.08 -8.60
C GLY A 50 3.82 38.55 -8.42
N ALA A 51 3.91 37.24 -8.27
CA ALA A 51 4.99 36.38 -8.74
C ALA A 51 4.38 34.98 -8.92
N SER A 52 4.76 34.29 -9.99
CA SER A 52 4.33 32.92 -10.28
C SER A 52 4.87 31.98 -9.20
N ASP A 53 4.10 31.82 -8.12
CA ASP A 53 4.28 30.75 -7.15
C ASP A 53 2.93 30.05 -7.09
N SER A 54 2.83 28.89 -7.74
CA SER A 54 1.68 28.02 -7.67
C SER A 54 1.56 27.56 -6.22
N THR A 55 0.89 28.35 -5.38
CA THR A 55 0.49 27.97 -4.02
C THR A 55 -0.48 26.82 -4.15
N HIS A 56 0.09 25.62 -4.26
CA HIS A 56 -0.62 24.39 -4.55
C HIS A 56 -1.46 24.07 -3.32
N ARG A 57 -2.73 24.48 -3.34
CA ARG A 57 -3.75 23.94 -2.45
C ARG A 57 -3.56 22.43 -2.44
N VAL A 58 -3.42 21.86 -1.25
CA VAL A 58 -3.12 20.44 -1.14
C VAL A 58 -4.24 19.65 -1.79
N SER A 59 -3.87 18.76 -2.73
CA SER A 59 -4.84 17.95 -3.44
C SER A 59 -5.51 16.93 -2.51
N ILE A 60 -6.69 16.45 -2.92
CA ILE A 60 -7.44 15.43 -2.17
C ILE A 60 -6.57 14.19 -1.98
N ARG A 61 -5.85 13.77 -3.04
CA ARG A 61 -4.87 12.68 -2.98
C ARG A 61 -3.87 12.89 -1.84
N ASP A 62 -3.18 14.03 -1.81
CA ASP A 62 -2.10 14.25 -0.84
C ASP A 62 -2.63 14.29 0.61
N ARG A 63 -3.87 14.78 0.81
CA ARG A 63 -4.55 14.72 2.12
C ARG A 63 -4.87 13.29 2.55
N LEU A 64 -5.29 12.43 1.62
CA LEU A 64 -5.54 11.01 1.88
C LEU A 64 -4.23 10.27 2.17
N LEU A 65 -3.23 10.45 1.31
CA LEU A 65 -1.92 9.80 1.42
C LEU A 65 -1.22 10.08 2.75
N THR A 66 -1.35 11.28 3.29
CA THR A 66 -0.75 11.60 4.60
C THR A 66 -1.29 10.71 5.73
N LYS A 67 -2.54 10.24 5.62
CA LYS A 67 -3.12 9.30 6.60
C LYS A 67 -2.84 7.86 6.21
N GLU A 68 -3.07 7.53 4.95
CA GLU A 68 -2.99 6.15 4.47
C GLU A 68 -1.57 5.60 4.43
N VAL A 69 -0.55 6.41 4.15
CA VAL A 69 0.85 5.98 4.22
C VAL A 69 1.25 5.67 5.66
N ALA A 70 0.81 6.48 6.63
CA ALA A 70 1.04 6.19 8.05
C ALA A 70 0.39 4.87 8.47
N GLU A 71 -0.84 4.64 8.02
CA GLU A 71 -1.56 3.40 8.30
C GLU A 71 -0.91 2.20 7.59
N LEU A 72 -0.49 2.36 6.33
CA LEU A 72 0.23 1.34 5.57
C LEU A 72 1.48 0.89 6.33
N GLU A 73 2.36 1.82 6.70
CA GLU A 73 3.61 1.51 7.39
C GLU A 73 3.39 0.86 8.76
N ALA A 74 2.33 1.24 9.47
CA ALA A 74 1.97 0.65 10.75
C ALA A 74 1.44 -0.79 10.63
N ASN A 75 0.88 -1.15 9.47
CA ASN A 75 0.28 -2.46 9.22
C ASN A 75 1.10 -3.33 8.24
N LEU A 76 2.32 -2.90 7.87
CA LEU A 76 3.19 -3.72 7.02
C LEU A 76 3.54 -5.05 7.71
N PRO A 77 3.34 -6.19 7.03
CA PRO A 77 3.88 -7.48 7.48
C PRO A 77 5.41 -7.41 7.62
N SER A 78 5.99 -8.28 8.45
CA SER A 78 7.46 -8.36 8.62
C SER A 78 8.20 -8.72 7.34
N THR A 79 7.51 -9.36 6.39
CA THR A 79 8.02 -9.68 5.05
C THR A 79 8.02 -8.48 4.11
N CYS A 80 7.43 -7.34 4.49
CA CYS A 80 7.26 -6.18 3.64
C CYS A 80 7.98 -4.94 4.19
N LYS A 81 8.50 -4.09 3.30
CA LYS A 81 9.14 -2.82 3.67
C LYS A 81 8.87 -1.74 2.64
N ALA A 82 8.24 -0.65 3.06
CA ALA A 82 8.07 0.54 2.23
C ALA A 82 9.32 1.43 2.24
N SER A 83 9.56 2.13 1.14
CA SER A 83 10.62 3.12 0.97
C SER A 83 10.11 4.26 0.08
N PHE A 84 10.38 5.49 0.48
CA PHE A 84 9.99 6.71 -0.25
C PHE A 84 11.25 7.34 -0.85
N PRO A 85 11.50 7.21 -2.18
CA PRO A 85 12.69 7.77 -2.80
C PRO A 85 12.76 9.31 -2.69
N ASP A 86 11.60 9.97 -2.76
CA ASP A 86 11.44 11.40 -2.54
C ASP A 86 10.44 11.64 -1.41
N GLU A 87 10.94 12.19 -0.30
CA GLU A 87 10.16 12.48 0.90
C GLU A 87 9.02 13.48 0.67
N ASN A 88 9.08 14.26 -0.41
CA ASN A 88 8.02 15.20 -0.79
C ASN A 88 6.96 14.57 -1.69
N LYS A 89 7.16 13.33 -2.16
CA LYS A 89 6.26 12.64 -3.08
C LYS A 89 5.73 11.36 -2.46
N LEU A 90 4.78 11.51 -1.52
CA LEU A 90 4.10 10.34 -0.93
C LEU A 90 3.29 9.52 -1.96
N HIS A 91 2.96 10.10 -3.11
CA HIS A 91 2.27 9.41 -4.20
C HIS A 91 3.17 8.46 -4.99
N HIS A 92 4.49 8.49 -4.78
CA HIS A 92 5.43 7.62 -5.47
C HIS A 92 6.36 6.94 -4.47
N PHE A 93 6.21 5.63 -4.32
CA PHE A 93 6.99 4.87 -3.35
C PHE A 93 7.26 3.44 -3.82
N GLN A 94 8.20 2.79 -3.14
CA GLN A 94 8.59 1.42 -3.41
C GLN A 94 8.22 0.51 -2.25
N LEU A 95 7.78 -0.70 -2.56
CA LEU A 95 7.50 -1.76 -1.60
C LEU A 95 8.42 -2.94 -1.89
N ALA A 96 9.26 -3.31 -0.92
CA ALA A 96 10.04 -4.54 -0.97
C ALA A 96 9.30 -5.65 -0.25
N VAL A 97 9.08 -6.78 -0.91
CA VAL A 97 8.44 -7.98 -0.36
C VAL A 97 9.45 -9.11 -0.35
N SER A 98 9.61 -9.77 0.79
CA SER A 98 10.51 -10.90 1.02
C SER A 98 9.72 -12.04 1.67
N PRO A 99 9.10 -12.92 0.88
CA PRO A 99 8.30 -14.03 1.40
C PRO A 99 9.16 -14.96 2.26
N ASP A 100 8.60 -15.38 3.39
CA ASP A 100 9.20 -16.34 4.33
C ASP A 100 8.66 -17.76 4.16
N GLU A 101 7.66 -17.95 3.28
CA GLU A 101 7.06 -19.23 2.92
C GLU A 101 6.70 -19.31 1.42
N GLY A 102 6.27 -20.49 0.97
CA GLY A 102 5.82 -20.74 -0.41
C GLY A 102 6.96 -20.84 -1.44
N TYR A 103 6.59 -20.86 -2.73
CA TYR A 103 7.54 -21.05 -3.85
C TYR A 103 8.59 -19.95 -3.97
N TYR A 104 8.29 -18.75 -3.47
CA TYR A 104 9.16 -17.59 -3.54
C TYR A 104 9.85 -17.28 -2.22
N GLN A 105 9.89 -18.25 -1.29
CA GLN A 105 10.59 -18.13 -0.02
C GLN A 105 12.04 -17.67 -0.22
N SER A 106 12.51 -16.74 0.61
CA SER A 106 13.84 -16.11 0.51
C SER A 106 14.07 -15.26 -0.74
N GLY A 107 13.06 -15.15 -1.62
CA GLY A 107 13.07 -14.20 -2.73
C GLY A 107 12.96 -12.76 -2.22
N ARG A 108 13.37 -11.81 -3.06
CA ARG A 108 13.22 -10.38 -2.78
C ARG A 108 12.67 -9.69 -4.01
N PHE A 109 11.46 -9.16 -3.88
CA PHE A 109 10.71 -8.54 -4.96
C PHE A 109 10.49 -7.08 -4.64
N GLN A 110 10.82 -6.22 -5.59
CA GLN A 110 10.60 -4.78 -5.48
C GLN A 110 9.41 -4.39 -6.34
N PHE A 111 8.53 -3.59 -5.76
CA PHE A 111 7.36 -3.03 -6.41
C PHE A 111 7.45 -1.52 -6.38
N GLU A 112 7.08 -0.87 -7.47
CA GLU A 112 6.90 0.57 -7.58
C GLU A 112 5.40 0.86 -7.60
N ILE A 113 4.99 1.81 -6.76
CA ILE A 113 3.60 2.21 -6.58
C ILE A 113 3.50 3.70 -6.92
N ASP A 114 2.61 4.03 -7.85
CA ASP A 114 2.31 5.39 -8.29
C ASP A 114 0.82 5.69 -8.09
N VAL A 115 0.53 6.69 -7.27
CA VAL A 115 -0.83 7.08 -6.90
C VAL A 115 -1.27 8.26 -7.78
N PRO A 116 -2.25 8.05 -8.70
CA PRO A 116 -2.65 9.08 -9.65
C PRO A 116 -3.34 10.26 -8.96
N GLU A 117 -3.37 11.42 -9.60
CA GLU A 117 -4.05 12.62 -9.07
C GLU A 117 -5.55 12.40 -8.82
N ALA A 118 -6.16 11.51 -9.61
CA ALA A 118 -7.57 11.12 -9.49
C ALA A 118 -7.85 10.14 -8.32
N TYR A 119 -6.86 9.83 -7.48
CA TYR A 119 -7.06 9.02 -6.28
C TYR A 119 -8.03 9.72 -5.31
N ASN A 120 -9.00 9.03 -4.72
CA ASN A 120 -9.24 7.58 -4.64
C ASN A 120 -10.26 7.03 -5.65
N MET A 121 -10.61 7.77 -6.70
CA MET A 121 -11.53 7.28 -7.74
C MET A 121 -10.84 6.26 -8.65
N VAL A 122 -9.56 6.51 -8.96
CA VAL A 122 -8.73 5.63 -9.79
C VAL A 122 -7.75 4.87 -8.89
N PRO A 123 -7.53 3.56 -9.11
CA PRO A 123 -6.58 2.77 -8.33
C PRO A 123 -5.14 3.27 -8.49
N PRO A 124 -4.28 2.98 -7.50
CA PRO A 124 -2.84 3.15 -7.66
C PRO A 124 -2.30 2.19 -8.73
N LYS A 125 -1.30 2.64 -9.48
CA LYS A 125 -0.57 1.78 -10.42
C LYS A 125 0.53 1.06 -9.66
N VAL A 126 0.61 -0.26 -9.83
CA VAL A 126 1.63 -1.09 -9.18
C VAL A 126 2.40 -1.85 -10.25
N ARG A 127 3.73 -1.79 -10.18
CA ARG A 127 4.64 -2.46 -11.12
C ARG A 127 5.73 -3.20 -10.37
N CYS A 128 5.94 -4.47 -10.69
CA CYS A 128 7.07 -5.23 -10.20
C CYS A 128 8.35 -4.81 -10.95
N LEU A 129 9.37 -4.41 -10.21
CA LEU A 129 10.70 -4.07 -10.73
C LEU A 129 11.62 -5.29 -10.84
N THR A 130 11.25 -6.39 -10.18
CA THR A 130 12.04 -7.63 -10.14
C THR A 130 11.50 -8.58 -11.19
N ARG A 131 12.37 -9.09 -12.09
CA ARG A 131 11.98 -10.12 -13.04
C ARG A 131 11.65 -11.41 -12.26
N ILE A 132 10.41 -11.85 -12.35
CA ILE A 132 9.87 -13.03 -11.67
C ILE A 132 8.95 -13.77 -12.64
N TRP A 133 8.96 -15.09 -12.58
CA TRP A 133 7.90 -15.90 -13.19
C TRP A 133 6.79 -16.04 -12.16
N HIS A 134 5.66 -15.34 -12.35
CA HIS A 134 4.50 -15.41 -11.47
C HIS A 134 3.23 -15.29 -12.29
N PRO A 135 2.17 -16.07 -12.02
CA PRO A 135 0.97 -16.09 -12.88
C PRO A 135 0.23 -14.75 -12.98
N ASN A 136 0.37 -13.89 -11.97
CA ASN A 136 -0.22 -12.55 -11.93
C ASN A 136 0.79 -11.41 -12.21
N ILE A 137 2.05 -11.71 -12.56
CA ILE A 137 3.06 -10.69 -12.85
C ILE A 137 3.68 -11.02 -14.22
N THR A 138 3.55 -10.10 -15.17
CA THR A 138 4.15 -10.27 -16.49
C THR A 138 5.67 -10.14 -16.42
N GLU A 139 6.41 -10.61 -17.45
CA GLU A 139 7.87 -10.41 -17.50
C GLU A 139 8.29 -8.93 -17.50
N ASN A 140 7.40 -8.06 -17.97
CA ASN A 140 7.57 -6.60 -17.96
C ASN A 140 7.23 -5.98 -16.58
N GLY A 141 6.76 -6.78 -15.64
CA GLY A 141 6.43 -6.37 -14.28
C GLY A 141 5.02 -5.82 -14.10
N GLU A 142 4.14 -5.94 -15.09
CA GLU A 142 2.74 -5.52 -14.95
C GLU A 142 1.99 -6.53 -14.07
N ILE A 143 1.11 -6.01 -13.22
CA ILE A 143 0.43 -6.79 -12.19
C ILE A 143 -1.05 -6.91 -12.52
N CYS A 144 -1.55 -8.15 -12.57
CA CYS A 144 -2.96 -8.43 -12.76
C CYS A 144 -3.61 -8.83 -11.41
N LEU A 145 -3.94 -7.82 -10.61
CA LEU A 145 -4.75 -7.96 -9.38
C LEU A 145 -6.17 -7.44 -9.65
N SER A 146 -7.20 -8.20 -9.26
CA SER A 146 -8.60 -7.78 -9.44
C SER A 146 -8.89 -6.44 -8.78
N LEU A 147 -8.27 -6.22 -7.61
CA LEU A 147 -8.33 -5.01 -6.80
C LEU A 147 -7.90 -3.76 -7.56
N LEU A 148 -7.00 -3.89 -8.54
CA LEU A 148 -6.50 -2.77 -9.34
C LEU A 148 -7.34 -2.52 -10.60
N ARG A 149 -8.42 -3.28 -10.83
CA ARG A 149 -9.35 -3.06 -11.94
C ARG A 149 -10.27 -1.89 -11.60
N GLU A 150 -10.25 -0.85 -12.42
CA GLU A 150 -11.10 0.34 -12.28
C GLU A 150 -12.60 0.03 -12.42
N HIS A 151 -12.93 -0.92 -13.30
CA HIS A 151 -14.30 -1.39 -13.50
C HIS A 151 -14.34 -2.91 -13.40
N SER A 152 -14.91 -3.42 -12.31
CA SER A 152 -15.12 -4.85 -12.12
C SER A 152 -16.59 -5.15 -11.88
N ILE A 153 -17.15 -6.04 -12.69
CA ILE A 153 -18.58 -6.42 -12.66
C ILE A 153 -18.90 -7.26 -11.41
N ASP A 154 -17.90 -7.95 -10.88
CA ASP A 154 -17.97 -8.86 -9.73
C ASP A 154 -17.83 -8.15 -8.36
N GLY A 155 -17.66 -6.83 -8.34
CA GLY A 155 -17.46 -6.07 -7.09
C GLY A 155 -16.08 -6.27 -6.42
N THR A 156 -15.17 -7.04 -7.04
CA THR A 156 -13.80 -7.26 -6.51
C THR A 156 -12.83 -6.13 -6.87
N GLY A 157 -13.24 -5.26 -7.80
CA GLY A 157 -12.46 -4.14 -8.31
C GLY A 157 -12.13 -3.05 -7.30
N TRP A 158 -11.45 -2.03 -7.81
CA TRP A 158 -11.16 -0.82 -7.07
C TRP A 158 -12.46 -0.11 -6.69
N ALA A 159 -12.51 0.40 -5.47
CA ALA A 159 -13.58 1.25 -5.00
C ALA A 159 -13.00 2.36 -4.13
N PRO A 160 -13.61 3.57 -4.09
CA PRO A 160 -13.14 4.66 -3.24
C PRO A 160 -13.08 4.35 -1.74
N THR A 161 -13.74 3.28 -1.30
CA THR A 161 -13.68 2.79 0.09
C THR A 161 -12.40 2.02 0.40
N ARG A 162 -11.62 1.64 -0.62
CA ARG A 162 -10.35 0.94 -0.48
C ARG A 162 -9.19 1.93 -0.35
N THR A 163 -8.15 1.48 0.32
CA THR A 163 -6.98 2.26 0.74
C THR A 163 -5.69 1.54 0.40
N LEU A 164 -4.55 2.21 0.54
CA LEU A 164 -3.23 1.61 0.26
C LEU A 164 -2.97 0.32 1.05
N LYS A 165 -3.54 0.15 2.26
CA LYS A 165 -3.34 -1.07 3.06
C LYS A 165 -3.99 -2.30 2.44
N ASP A 166 -5.06 -2.11 1.66
CA ASP A 166 -5.77 -3.22 1.02
C ASP A 166 -4.93 -3.88 -0.09
N LEU A 167 -3.89 -3.17 -0.58
CA LEU A 167 -2.86 -3.73 -1.47
C LEU A 167 -1.98 -4.79 -0.80
N LEU A 168 -1.94 -4.82 0.55
CA LEU A 168 -1.17 -5.80 1.33
C LEU A 168 -1.96 -7.08 1.62
N ASN A 169 -3.20 -7.19 1.14
CA ASN A 169 -3.99 -8.40 1.35
C ASN A 169 -3.58 -9.48 0.33
N PHE A 170 -2.60 -10.29 0.70
CA PHE A 170 -2.06 -11.38 -0.13
C PHE A 170 -2.93 -12.66 -0.13
N ASP A 171 -3.95 -12.72 0.73
CA ASP A 171 -4.84 -13.88 0.91
C ASP A 171 -5.92 -14.02 -0.18
N ASP A 172 -5.92 -13.19 -1.23
CA ASP A 172 -6.87 -13.32 -2.33
C ASP A 172 -6.27 -14.20 -3.46
N PRO A 173 -6.67 -15.48 -3.60
CA PRO A 173 -6.19 -16.37 -4.66
C PRO A 173 -6.74 -15.90 -6.01
N LEU A 174 -6.07 -14.91 -6.59
CA LEU A 174 -6.60 -14.11 -7.69
C LEU A 174 -6.49 -14.73 -9.08
N ASN A 175 -5.85 -15.88 -9.19
CA ASN A 175 -5.82 -16.62 -10.44
C ASN A 175 -6.16 -18.09 -10.16
N ILE A 176 -7.46 -18.38 -10.19
CA ILE A 176 -8.01 -19.72 -10.02
C ILE A 176 -7.42 -20.65 -11.09
N ASP A 177 -7.20 -20.18 -12.32
CA ASP A 177 -6.62 -20.97 -13.41
C ASP A 177 -5.13 -21.28 -13.20
N ALA A 178 -4.34 -20.34 -12.66
CA ALA A 178 -2.95 -20.61 -12.33
C ALA A 178 -2.81 -21.48 -11.07
N ALA A 179 -3.69 -21.28 -10.08
CA ALA A 179 -3.79 -22.16 -8.94
C ALA A 179 -4.18 -23.58 -9.38
N GLU A 180 -5.10 -23.71 -10.34
CA GLU A 180 -5.50 -24.99 -10.94
C GLU A 180 -4.38 -25.63 -11.78
N HIS A 181 -3.68 -24.86 -12.62
CA HIS A 181 -2.54 -25.38 -13.39
C HIS A 181 -1.42 -25.88 -12.47
N HIS A 182 -1.20 -25.16 -11.36
CA HIS A 182 -0.26 -25.57 -10.32
C HIS A 182 -0.69 -26.86 -9.59
N LEU A 183 -1.99 -27.07 -9.40
CA LEU A 183 -2.55 -28.28 -8.79
C LEU A 183 -2.50 -29.50 -9.73
N ARG A 184 -2.45 -29.30 -11.05
CA ARG A 184 -2.42 -30.38 -12.05
C ARG A 184 -1.02 -30.93 -12.33
N ASP A 185 0.03 -30.13 -12.15
CA ASP A 185 1.44 -30.52 -12.41
C ASP A 185 2.20 -30.98 -11.14
N LYS A 186 1.49 -31.45 -10.11
CA LYS A 186 2.09 -31.95 -8.86
C LYS A 186 2.25 -33.47 -8.83
#